data_AF-A0A388SMY2-F1
#
_entry.id   AF-A0A388SMY2-F1
#
_cell.length_a   1.000
_cell.length_b   1.000
_cell.length_c   1.000
_cell.angle_alpha   90.00
_cell.angle_beta   90.00
_cell.angle_gamma   90.00
#
_symmetry.space_group_name_H-M   'P 1'
#
loop_
_entity.id
_entity.type
_entity.pdbx_description
1 polymer ?
#
loop_
_entity_poly.entity_id
_entity_poly.type
_entity_poly.pdbx_seq_one_letter_code
_entity_poly.pdbx_strand_id
1 'polypeptide(L)'
;MARDMIQEKVYGSVWPAGQDMLRAAAGAIGEEWVELEGDLLRIAYEGPYCDAQELADAIAPHLTPDCQGRIDHIDMDAWRLTRYLITGTQVKKSSAGLNHVLAYSGH
;
A
#
# COMPACT_ATOMS: atom_id res chain seq x y z
N MET A 1 -4.69 3.95 29.26
CA MET A 1 -5.00 2.72 28.50
C MET A 1 -5.00 3.11 27.03
N ALA A 2 -3.90 2.86 26.33
CA ALA A 2 -3.68 3.30 24.95
C ALA A 2 -4.33 2.30 23.99
N ARG A 3 -5.64 2.45 23.76
CA ARG A 3 -6.39 1.63 22.80
C ARG A 3 -6.69 2.35 21.49
N ASP A 4 -6.18 3.57 21.29
CA ASP A 4 -6.53 4.45 20.16
C ASP A 4 -5.30 5.18 19.60
N MET A 5 -4.37 4.47 18.93
CA MET A 5 -3.29 5.12 18.16
C MET A 5 -3.11 4.53 16.75
N ILE A 6 -4.12 3.83 16.22
CA ILE A 6 -4.14 3.47 14.79
C ILE A 6 -4.91 4.56 14.06
N GLN A 7 -4.16 5.52 13.50
CA GLN A 7 -4.70 6.62 12.70
C GLN A 7 -4.61 6.31 11.20
N GLU A 8 -3.58 5.54 10.82
CA GLU A 8 -3.31 5.19 9.44
C GLU A 8 -3.26 3.67 9.29
N LYS A 9 -3.90 3.18 8.22
CA LYS A 9 -3.77 1.79 7.79
C LYS A 9 -3.31 1.75 6.35
N VAL A 10 -2.30 0.95 6.05
CA VAL A 10 -1.83 0.74 4.68
C VAL A 10 -1.86 -0.74 4.36
N TYR A 11 -2.68 -1.11 3.39
CA TYR A 11 -2.77 -2.49 2.90
C TYR A 11 -2.45 -2.53 1.43
N GLY A 12 -1.72 -3.55 0.99
CA GLY A 12 -1.39 -3.66 -0.42
C GLY A 12 -0.90 -5.03 -0.82
N SER A 13 -0.96 -5.25 -2.12
CA SER A 13 -0.31 -6.39 -2.75
C SER A 13 0.19 -6.01 -4.13
N VAL A 14 1.38 -6.50 -4.47
CA VAL A 14 2.03 -6.26 -5.78
C VAL A 14 2.65 -7.57 -6.25
N TRP A 15 2.41 -7.94 -7.51
CA TRP A 15 3.01 -9.10 -8.14
C TRP A 15 3.21 -8.91 -9.65
N PRO A 16 4.20 -9.56 -10.28
CA PRO A 16 5.29 -10.28 -9.62
C PRO A 16 6.22 -9.30 -8.88
N ALA A 17 6.77 -9.76 -7.77
CA ALA A 17 7.68 -9.02 -6.89
C ALA A 17 8.91 -9.88 -6.57
N GLY A 18 10.05 -9.22 -6.40
CA GLY A 18 11.31 -9.86 -6.04
C GLY A 18 11.87 -9.31 -4.73
N GLN A 19 13.01 -9.88 -4.31
CA GLN A 19 13.70 -9.50 -3.07
C GLN A 19 14.10 -8.01 -3.04
N ASP A 20 14.40 -7.39 -4.18
CA ASP A 20 14.71 -5.95 -4.24
C ASP A 20 13.50 -5.10 -3.92
N MET A 21 12.31 -5.48 -4.42
CA MET A 21 11.06 -4.79 -4.11
C MET A 21 10.68 -4.95 -2.64
N LEU A 22 10.86 -6.15 -2.07
CA LEU A 22 10.67 -6.39 -0.63
C LEU A 22 11.57 -5.48 0.20
N ARG A 23 12.87 -5.40 -0.13
CA ARG A 23 13.82 -4.53 0.59
C ARG A 23 13.45 -3.06 0.50
N ALA A 24 13.03 -2.61 -0.68
CA ALA A 24 12.61 -1.22 -0.87
C ALA A 24 11.36 -0.89 -0.04
N ALA A 25 10.37 -1.78 -0.03
CA ALA A 25 9.16 -1.62 0.77
C ALA A 25 9.45 -1.66 2.28
N ALA A 26 10.26 -2.63 2.72
CA ALA A 26 10.70 -2.73 4.11
C ALA A 26 11.48 -1.49 4.57
N GLY A 27 12.31 -0.91 3.71
CA GLY A 27 13.02 0.33 3.99
C GLY A 27 12.10 1.54 4.18
N ALA A 28 10.94 1.55 3.52
CA ALA A 28 9.96 2.64 3.60
C ALA A 28 9.07 2.54 4.85
N ILE A 29 8.62 1.33 5.22
CA ILE A 29 7.60 1.18 6.28
C ILE A 29 7.98 0.25 7.44
N GLY A 30 9.10 -0.47 7.36
CA GLY A 30 9.55 -1.47 8.35
C GLY A 30 9.40 -2.91 7.87
N GLU A 31 10.32 -3.78 8.26
CA GLU A 31 10.37 -5.20 7.85
C GLU A 31 9.16 -6.00 8.36
N GLU A 32 8.60 -5.63 9.51
CA GLU A 32 7.47 -6.32 10.12
C GLU A 32 6.13 -6.12 9.39
N TRP A 33 6.07 -5.14 8.48
CA TRP A 33 4.85 -4.74 7.78
C TRP A 33 4.78 -5.23 6.32
N VAL A 34 5.82 -5.92 5.87
CA VAL A 34 5.92 -6.45 4.50
C VAL A 34 6.36 -7.89 4.49
N GLU A 35 5.82 -8.65 3.55
CA GLU A 35 6.17 -10.06 3.37
C GLU A 35 6.22 -10.40 1.88
N LEU A 36 7.15 -11.26 1.48
CA LEU A 36 7.20 -11.81 0.13
C LEU A 36 6.80 -13.29 0.16
N GLU A 37 5.63 -13.61 -0.38
CA GLU A 37 5.15 -14.98 -0.56
C GLU A 37 5.27 -15.40 -2.02
N GLY A 38 6.32 -16.14 -2.36
CA GLY A 38 6.64 -16.44 -3.75
C GLY A 38 7.03 -15.17 -4.51
N ASP A 39 6.20 -14.75 -5.46
CA ASP A 39 6.32 -13.50 -6.21
C ASP A 39 5.28 -12.44 -5.79
N LEU A 40 4.59 -12.63 -4.67
CA LEU A 40 3.60 -11.69 -4.15
C LEU A 40 4.18 -10.91 -2.97
N LEU A 41 4.40 -9.61 -3.16
CA LEU A 41 4.66 -8.69 -2.06
C LEU A 41 3.32 -8.38 -1.37
N ARG A 42 3.26 -8.56 -0.06
CA ARG A 42 2.15 -8.16 0.81
C ARG A 42 2.58 -7.02 1.71
N ILE A 43 1.69 -6.07 1.90
CA ILE A 43 1.84 -4.89 2.77
C ILE A 43 0.64 -4.88 3.71
N ALA A 44 0.90 -4.77 5.02
CA ALA A 44 -0.14 -4.71 6.03
C ALA A 44 0.31 -3.88 7.24
N TYR A 45 0.38 -2.56 7.08
CA TYR A 45 0.71 -1.62 8.15
C TYR A 45 -0.54 -1.15 8.91
N GLU A 46 -0.43 -1.10 10.24
CA GLU A 46 -1.41 -0.44 11.11
C GLU A 46 -0.69 0.33 12.23
N GLY A 47 -0.82 1.65 12.26
CA GLY A 47 -0.10 2.45 13.23
C GLY A 47 -0.46 3.94 13.23
N PRO A 48 0.33 4.77 13.93
CA PRO A 48 0.03 6.19 14.10
C PRO A 48 0.32 7.03 12.86
N TYR A 49 1.24 6.61 11.99
CA TYR A 49 1.60 7.36 10.79
C TYR A 49 2.35 6.49 9.78
N CYS A 50 1.91 6.50 8.53
CA CYS A 50 2.62 5.88 7.42
C CYS A 50 2.59 6.81 6.20
N ASP A 51 3.75 7.06 5.59
CA ASP A 51 3.80 7.71 4.29
C ASP A 51 3.62 6.69 3.16
N ALA A 52 2.36 6.47 2.78
CA ALA A 52 2.04 5.56 1.68
C ALA A 52 2.53 6.07 0.30
N GLN A 53 2.80 7.36 0.14
CA GLN A 53 3.40 7.89 -1.07
C GLN A 53 4.86 7.46 -1.15
N GLU A 54 5.61 7.61 -0.06
CA GLU A 54 7.00 7.16 0.05
C GLU A 54 7.12 5.65 -0.25
N LEU A 55 6.21 4.83 0.29
CA LEU A 55 6.16 3.41 -0.02
C LEU A 55 5.94 3.14 -1.53
N ALA A 56 4.98 3.83 -2.14
CA ALA A 56 4.69 3.67 -3.57
C ALA A 56 5.89 4.12 -4.44
N ASP A 57 6.56 5.21 -4.05
CA ASP A 57 7.73 5.74 -4.74
C ASP A 57 8.95 4.83 -4.57
N ALA A 58 9.10 4.16 -3.42
CA ALA A 58 10.14 3.17 -3.18
C ALA A 58 9.93 1.90 -4.02
N ILE A 59 8.68 1.47 -4.24
CA ILE A 59 8.34 0.28 -5.04
C ILE A 59 8.45 0.57 -6.54
N ALA A 60 8.12 1.78 -7.00
CA ALA A 60 8.01 2.13 -8.41
C ALA A 60 9.23 1.76 -9.29
N PRO A 61 10.50 1.94 -8.85
CA PRO A 61 11.69 1.55 -9.61
C PRO A 61 11.81 0.04 -9.87
N HIS A 62 11.13 -0.79 -9.08
CA HIS A 62 11.18 -2.26 -9.17
C HIS A 62 10.03 -2.86 -9.98
N LEU A 63 9.11 -2.02 -10.48
CA LEU A 63 8.00 -2.48 -11.29
C LEU A 63 8.47 -2.92 -12.69
N THR A 64 7.85 -3.98 -13.18
CA THR A 64 8.05 -4.52 -14.53
C THR A 64 6.76 -4.38 -15.34
N PRO A 65 6.78 -4.54 -16.67
CA PRO A 65 5.56 -4.50 -17.48
C PRO A 65 4.47 -5.51 -17.07
N ASP A 66 4.85 -6.60 -16.39
CA ASP A 66 3.95 -7.64 -15.91
C ASP A 66 3.40 -7.36 -14.50
N CYS A 67 3.90 -6.32 -13.82
CA CYS A 67 3.45 -5.98 -12.48
C CYS A 67 2.01 -5.50 -12.44
N GLN A 68 1.29 -5.92 -11.42
CA GLN A 68 -0.05 -5.47 -11.10
C GLN A 68 -0.26 -5.53 -9.59
N GLY A 69 -1.17 -4.68 -9.10
CA GLY A 69 -1.39 -4.60 -7.67
C GLY A 69 -2.01 -3.29 -7.23
N ARG A 70 -2.06 -3.09 -5.93
CA ARG A 70 -2.47 -1.82 -5.34
C ARG A 70 -1.91 -1.64 -3.95
N ILE A 71 -1.81 -0.38 -3.53
CA ILE A 71 -1.56 0.04 -2.16
C ILE A 71 -2.71 0.96 -1.77
N ASP A 72 -3.38 0.64 -0.68
CA ASP A 72 -4.55 1.34 -0.14
C ASP A 72 -4.16 1.97 1.19
N HIS A 73 -4.15 3.29 1.24
CA HIS A 73 -3.91 4.09 2.45
C HIS A 73 -5.24 4.61 3.00
N ILE A 74 -5.55 4.24 4.23
CA ILE A 74 -6.77 4.62 4.94
C ILE A 74 -6.38 5.56 6.07
N ASP A 75 -6.73 6.82 5.88
CA ASP A 75 -6.59 7.91 6.85
C ASP A 75 -7.88 8.01 7.64
N MET A 76 -7.84 7.54 8.90
CA MET A 76 -8.99 7.47 9.79
C MET A 76 -9.39 8.86 10.31
N ASP A 77 -8.44 9.80 10.41
CA ASP A 77 -8.69 11.15 10.89
C ASP A 77 -9.36 12.01 9.80
N ALA A 78 -8.87 11.94 8.57
CA ALA A 78 -9.47 12.62 7.43
C ALA A 78 -10.60 11.82 6.76
N TRP A 79 -10.88 10.61 7.24
CA TRP A 79 -11.90 9.70 6.73
C TRP A 79 -11.78 9.46 5.21
N ARG A 80 -10.56 9.13 4.76
CA ARG A 80 -10.20 9.08 3.33
C ARG A 80 -9.45 7.80 2.98
N LEU A 81 -9.80 7.22 1.84
CA LEU A 81 -9.01 6.19 1.16
C LEU A 81 -8.21 6.84 0.03
N THR A 82 -6.90 6.63 0.01
CA THR A 82 -6.03 6.93 -1.12
C THR A 82 -5.50 5.62 -1.69
N ARG A 83 -5.80 5.34 -2.95
CA ARG A 83 -5.37 4.13 -3.67
C ARG A 83 -4.26 4.46 -4.65
N TYR A 84 -3.21 3.67 -4.63
CA TYR A 84 -2.12 3.63 -5.60
C TYR A 84 -2.30 2.35 -6.42
N LEU A 85 -2.94 2.46 -7.58
CA LEU A 85 -3.14 1.33 -8.49
C LEU A 85 -1.87 1.11 -9.31
N ILE A 86 -1.38 -0.12 -9.36
CA ILE A 86 -0.18 -0.50 -10.09
C ILE A 86 -0.60 -1.30 -11.32
N THR A 87 -0.10 -0.90 -12.49
CA THR A 87 -0.32 -1.61 -13.76
C THR A 87 0.92 -1.44 -14.64
N GLY A 88 1.61 -2.53 -14.89
CA GLY A 88 2.96 -2.55 -15.41
C GLY A 88 3.88 -1.67 -14.57
N THR A 89 4.57 -0.75 -15.24
CA THR A 89 5.50 0.21 -14.63
C THR A 89 4.84 1.49 -14.14
N GLN A 90 3.51 1.58 -14.20
CA GLN A 90 2.77 2.80 -13.83
C GLN A 90 2.09 2.66 -12.47
N VAL A 91 2.17 3.75 -11.69
CA VAL A 91 1.41 3.92 -10.45
C VAL A 91 0.41 5.06 -10.64
N LYS A 92 -0.89 4.76 -10.52
CA LYS A 92 -1.97 5.75 -10.62
C LYS A 92 -2.57 5.98 -9.24
N LYS A 93 -2.55 7.22 -8.80
CA LYS A 93 -3.15 7.65 -7.53
C LYS A 93 -4.59 8.09 -7.71
N SER A 94 -5.48 7.65 -6.82
CA SER A 94 -6.85 8.16 -6.69
C SER A 94 -7.23 8.27 -5.22
N SER A 95 -8.25 9.07 -4.89
CA SER A 95 -8.72 9.20 -3.51
C SER A 95 -10.23 9.40 -3.44
N ALA A 96 -10.84 8.86 -2.39
CA ALA A 96 -12.27 8.96 -2.11
C ALA A 96 -12.52 9.01 -0.61
N GLY A 97 -13.62 9.63 -0.18
CA GLY A 97 -14.05 9.55 1.22
C GLY A 97 -14.51 8.14 1.58
N LEU A 98 -14.27 7.70 2.81
CA LEU A 98 -14.63 6.33 3.25
C LEU A 98 -16.14 6.05 3.19
N ASN A 99 -16.98 7.10 3.24
CA ASN A 99 -18.43 6.98 3.03
C ASN A 99 -18.81 6.34 1.67
N HIS A 100 -17.92 6.39 0.68
CA HIS A 100 -18.14 5.83 -0.65
C HIS A 100 -17.44 4.48 -0.88
N VAL A 101 -16.67 3.97 0.10
CA VAL A 101 -15.84 2.76 -0.09
C VAL A 101 -16.66 1.47 -0.15
N LEU A 102 -17.86 1.43 0.48
CA LEU A 102 -18.81 0.33 0.31
C LEU A 102 -19.35 0.21 -1.13
N ALA A 103 -19.23 1.25 -1.96
CA ALA A 103 -19.62 1.22 -3.37
C ALA A 103 -18.45 0.88 -4.33
N TYR A 104 -17.19 0.90 -3.87
CA TYR A 104 -16.00 0.72 -4.72
C TYR A 104 -15.39 -0.68 -4.65
N SER A 105 -16.06 -1.62 -3.98
CA SER A 105 -15.61 -3.02 -3.80
C SER A 105 -16.06 -3.97 -4.91
N GLY A 106 -16.69 -3.48 -5.98
CA GLY A 106 -17.09 -4.31 -7.10
C GLY A 106 -17.26 -3.51 -8.39
N HIS A 107 -16.23 -3.51 -9.23
CA HIS A 107 -16.39 -3.73 -10.67
C HIS A 107 -15.04 -4.04 -11.34
#